data_AF-A0A0B8PBQ3-F1
#
_entry.id   AF-A0A0B8PBQ3-F1
#
_cell.length_a   1.000
_cell.length_b   1.000
_cell.length_c   1.000
_cell.angle_alpha   90.00
_cell.angle_beta   90.00
_cell.angle_gamma   90.00
#
_symmetry.space_group_name_H-M   'P 1'
#
loop_
_entity.id
_entity.type
_entity.pdbx_description
1 polymer ?
#
loop_
_entity_poly.entity_id
_entity_poly.type
_entity_poly.pdbx_seq_one_letter_code
_entity_poly.pdbx_strand_id
1 'polypeptide(L)'
;MKGNPSLVSDSIAFYQQYFPDRFYLELTRTGRVDEESYLHFALECAEKYDLPVVATNQVVFLTEEEFEAHEIRVAIHDGFTLEDPRRPKNYSAQQYLRTEQEMCDLFADIPEALQNSVEIAKRCNVTVRLNEYFLPAFPTEGMEETEFLVMKSREGLEERLEFLFPDPKVREERRPEYDDRLQIELDVINQMGFPGYFLIVMEFIQWSKDNFIPVGPGRGSGAGSLVAYALRSPTLIPLNTTCCSNDS
;
A
#
# COMPACT_ATOMS: atom_id res chain seq x y z
N MET A 1 -24.65 -28.36 -5.81
CA MET A 1 -25.23 -28.22 -4.45
C MET A 1 -26.75 -28.35 -4.44
N LYS A 2 -27.48 -27.81 -5.44
CA LYS A 2 -28.90 -28.15 -5.66
C LYS A 2 -29.05 -29.68 -5.74
N GLY A 3 -29.85 -30.26 -4.85
CA GLY A 3 -30.13 -31.70 -4.81
C GLY A 3 -29.24 -32.55 -3.91
N ASN A 4 -28.32 -31.98 -3.12
CA ASN A 4 -27.58 -32.75 -2.10
C ASN A 4 -27.71 -32.13 -0.69
N PRO A 5 -28.80 -32.44 0.04
CA PRO A 5 -29.10 -31.84 1.34
C PRO A 5 -28.04 -32.07 2.42
N SER A 6 -27.34 -33.22 2.39
CA SER A 6 -26.31 -33.51 3.40
C SER A 6 -25.12 -32.56 3.25
N LEU A 7 -24.65 -32.35 2.02
CA LEU A 7 -23.52 -31.47 1.76
C LEU A 7 -23.81 -30.01 2.12
N VAL A 8 -25.05 -29.56 1.95
CA VAL A 8 -25.48 -28.22 2.38
C VAL A 8 -25.46 -28.10 3.90
N SER A 9 -26.02 -29.10 4.59
CA SER A 9 -26.02 -29.13 6.06
C SER A 9 -24.60 -29.14 6.63
N ASP A 10 -23.71 -29.96 6.06
CA ASP A 10 -22.31 -30.04 6.51
C ASP A 10 -21.57 -28.72 6.28
N SER A 11 -21.82 -28.06 5.15
CA SER A 11 -21.23 -26.77 4.82
C SER A 11 -21.71 -25.67 5.79
N ILE A 12 -23.02 -25.61 6.05
CA ILE A 12 -23.59 -24.64 7.00
C ILE A 12 -23.09 -24.88 8.41
N ALA A 13 -23.02 -26.15 8.85
CA ALA A 13 -22.52 -26.50 10.17
C ALA A 13 -21.08 -26.00 10.40
N PHE A 14 -20.22 -26.08 9.39
CA PHE A 14 -18.87 -25.51 9.45
C PHE A 14 -18.91 -24.00 9.73
N TYR A 15 -19.68 -23.23 8.96
CA TYR A 15 -19.73 -21.78 9.14
C TYR A 15 -20.39 -21.36 10.44
N GLN A 16 -21.43 -22.07 10.89
CA GLN A 16 -22.04 -21.82 12.21
C GLN A 16 -21.05 -22.10 13.36
N GLN A 17 -20.20 -23.11 13.22
CA GLN A 17 -19.19 -23.43 14.24
C GLN A 17 -18.07 -22.38 14.31
N TYR A 18 -17.52 -21.96 13.17
CA TYR A 18 -16.31 -21.12 13.14
C TYR A 18 -16.58 -19.63 12.95
N PHE A 19 -17.74 -19.26 12.39
CA PHE A 19 -18.14 -17.90 12.05
C PHE A 19 -19.55 -17.54 12.57
N PRO A 20 -19.85 -17.78 13.86
CA PRO A 20 -21.12 -17.36 14.43
C PRO A 20 -21.29 -15.84 14.27
N ASP A 21 -22.51 -15.42 13.91
CA ASP A 21 -22.91 -14.02 13.63
C ASP A 21 -22.07 -13.28 12.58
N ARG A 22 -21.25 -14.02 11.81
CA ARG A 22 -20.30 -13.50 10.82
C ARG A 22 -20.37 -14.25 9.48
N PHE A 23 -21.39 -15.08 9.31
CA PHE A 23 -21.67 -15.79 8.07
C PHE A 23 -23.04 -15.35 7.56
N TYR A 24 -23.08 -14.90 6.31
CA TYR A 24 -24.26 -14.40 5.64
C TYR A 24 -24.44 -15.15 4.31
N LEU A 25 -25.67 -15.45 3.94
CA LEU A 25 -25.98 -15.97 2.61
C LEU A 25 -26.07 -14.79 1.64
N GLU A 26 -25.12 -14.72 0.71
CA GLU A 26 -25.10 -13.71 -0.33
C GLU A 26 -26.25 -13.96 -1.32
N LEU A 27 -26.99 -12.91 -1.65
CA LEU A 27 -28.04 -12.88 -2.67
C LEU A 27 -27.65 -11.87 -3.76
N THR A 28 -27.77 -12.27 -5.02
CA THR A 28 -27.36 -11.46 -6.16
C THR A 28 -28.40 -11.57 -7.28
N ARG A 29 -28.71 -10.45 -7.92
CA ARG A 29 -29.65 -10.34 -9.05
C ARG A 29 -29.02 -9.53 -10.19
N THR A 30 -28.21 -10.20 -10.99
CA THR A 30 -27.52 -9.61 -12.16
C THR A 30 -27.98 -10.25 -13.48
N GLY A 31 -28.99 -11.12 -13.43
CA GLY A 31 -29.56 -11.77 -14.61
C GLY A 31 -28.70 -12.91 -15.16
N ARG A 32 -27.77 -13.44 -14.35
CA ARG A 32 -26.96 -14.60 -14.75
C ARG A 32 -27.71 -15.91 -14.50
N VAL A 33 -27.22 -16.96 -15.15
CA VAL A 33 -27.81 -18.30 -15.06
C VAL A 33 -27.81 -18.77 -13.60
N ASP A 34 -28.91 -19.42 -13.21
CA ASP A 34 -29.16 -20.01 -11.88
C ASP A 34 -29.25 -19.06 -10.68
N GLU A 35 -29.09 -17.73 -10.84
CA GLU A 35 -29.15 -16.77 -9.71
C GLU A 35 -30.48 -16.83 -8.95
N GLU A 36 -31.63 -16.65 -9.61
CA GLU A 36 -32.94 -16.67 -8.95
C GLU A 36 -33.24 -18.05 -8.33
N SER A 37 -32.76 -19.10 -9.02
CA SER A 37 -32.86 -20.48 -8.58
C SER A 37 -32.08 -20.77 -7.29
N TYR A 38 -30.91 -20.15 -7.13
CA TYR A 38 -30.10 -20.20 -5.93
C TYR A 38 -30.68 -19.27 -4.85
N LEU A 39 -31.16 -18.09 -5.20
CA LEU A 39 -31.75 -17.12 -4.29
C LEU A 39 -32.91 -17.73 -3.50
N HIS A 40 -33.88 -18.37 -4.18
CA HIS A 40 -34.97 -19.05 -3.49
C HIS A 40 -34.48 -20.16 -2.55
N PHE A 41 -33.50 -20.94 -2.99
CA PHE A 41 -32.89 -21.99 -2.16
C PHE A 41 -32.12 -21.42 -0.95
N ALA A 42 -31.44 -20.30 -1.12
CA ALA A 42 -30.72 -19.60 -0.06
C ALA A 42 -31.69 -19.04 0.98
N LEU A 43 -32.84 -18.50 0.58
CA LEU A 43 -33.89 -18.05 1.49
C LEU A 43 -34.49 -19.22 2.30
N GLU A 44 -34.76 -20.37 1.66
CA GLU A 44 -35.19 -21.57 2.38
C GLU A 44 -34.14 -22.03 3.40
N CYS A 45 -32.85 -21.93 3.07
CA CYS A 45 -31.78 -22.24 4.01
C CYS A 45 -31.67 -21.19 5.13
N ALA A 46 -31.84 -19.91 4.82
CA ALA A 46 -31.83 -18.81 5.79
C ALA A 46 -32.88 -19.03 6.87
N GLU A 47 -34.12 -19.34 6.46
CA GLU A 47 -35.23 -19.62 7.37
C GLU A 47 -34.98 -20.91 8.17
N LYS A 48 -34.52 -21.98 7.52
CA LYS A 48 -34.32 -23.28 8.17
C LYS A 48 -33.20 -23.27 9.22
N TYR A 49 -32.10 -22.57 8.95
CA TYR A 49 -30.89 -22.60 9.78
C TYR A 49 -30.67 -21.30 10.57
N ASP A 50 -31.64 -20.37 10.55
CA ASP A 50 -31.58 -19.06 11.21
C ASP A 50 -30.30 -18.29 10.81
N LEU A 51 -30.08 -18.16 9.49
CA LEU A 51 -28.92 -17.47 8.93
C LEU A 51 -29.34 -16.14 8.31
N PRO A 52 -28.54 -15.07 8.50
CA PRO A 52 -28.83 -13.80 7.86
C PRO A 52 -28.49 -13.83 6.37
N VAL A 53 -29.23 -13.07 5.57
CA VAL A 53 -28.96 -12.87 4.14
C VAL A 53 -28.41 -11.47 3.86
N VAL A 54 -27.65 -11.29 2.79
CA VAL A 54 -27.14 -9.98 2.37
C VAL A 54 -27.19 -9.83 0.86
N ALA A 55 -27.64 -8.67 0.38
CA ALA A 55 -27.71 -8.36 -1.04
C ALA A 55 -26.39 -7.77 -1.54
N THR A 56 -25.93 -8.24 -2.71
CA THR A 56 -24.75 -7.72 -3.41
C THR A 56 -25.05 -7.60 -4.91
N ASN A 57 -24.28 -6.77 -5.62
CA ASN A 57 -24.39 -6.64 -7.08
C ASN A 57 -23.18 -7.22 -7.84
N GLN A 58 -22.23 -7.84 -7.13
CA GLN A 58 -20.97 -8.37 -7.68
C GLN A 58 -20.32 -7.43 -8.72
N VAL A 59 -20.14 -6.17 -8.30
CA VAL A 59 -19.73 -5.06 -9.16
C VAL A 59 -18.35 -5.32 -9.76
N VAL A 60 -18.22 -5.15 -11.07
CA VAL A 60 -16.95 -5.28 -11.82
C VAL A 60 -16.63 -4.08 -12.72
N PHE A 61 -17.58 -3.14 -12.87
CA PHE A 61 -17.41 -1.88 -13.61
C PHE A 61 -18.31 -0.79 -12.99
N LEU A 62 -18.10 0.47 -13.34
CA LEU A 62 -18.78 1.59 -12.66
C LEU A 62 -20.17 1.84 -13.23
N THR A 63 -20.31 1.90 -14.55
CA THR A 63 -21.60 2.18 -15.22
C THR A 63 -21.97 1.06 -16.19
N GLU A 64 -23.26 0.92 -16.51
CA GLU A 64 -23.74 -0.16 -17.38
C GLU A 64 -23.08 -0.13 -18.77
N GLU A 65 -22.76 1.05 -19.29
CA GLU A 65 -22.11 1.22 -20.60
C GLU A 65 -20.68 0.67 -20.66
N GLU A 66 -20.04 0.46 -19.50
CA GLU A 66 -18.68 -0.08 -19.41
C GLU A 66 -18.62 -1.61 -19.57
N PHE A 67 -19.77 -2.29 -19.69
CA PHE A 67 -19.82 -3.75 -19.84
C PHE A 67 -18.97 -4.26 -21.02
N GLU A 68 -19.07 -3.63 -22.19
CA GLU A 68 -18.29 -4.03 -23.37
C GLU A 68 -16.78 -3.81 -23.16
N ALA A 69 -16.39 -2.73 -22.47
CA ALA A 69 -15.00 -2.48 -22.12
C ALA A 69 -14.47 -3.54 -21.14
N HIS A 70 -15.30 -3.96 -20.18
CA HIS A 70 -15.00 -5.05 -19.27
C HIS A 70 -14.86 -6.40 -20.00
N GLU A 71 -15.76 -6.73 -20.92
CA GLU A 71 -15.67 -7.94 -21.75
C GLU A 71 -14.38 -7.99 -22.58
N ILE A 72 -13.94 -6.86 -23.14
CA ILE A 72 -12.64 -6.75 -23.83
C ILE A 72 -11.49 -7.00 -22.87
N ARG A 73 -11.51 -6.37 -21.69
CA ARG A 73 -10.47 -6.53 -20.66
C ARG A 73 -10.32 -7.99 -20.25
N VAL A 74 -11.44 -8.70 -20.05
CA VAL A 74 -11.45 -10.13 -19.71
C VAL A 74 -10.95 -10.97 -20.88
N ALA A 75 -11.40 -10.71 -22.10
CA ALA A 75 -10.97 -11.46 -23.28
C ALA A 75 -9.46 -11.35 -23.52
N ILE A 76 -8.86 -10.16 -23.29
CA ILE A 76 -7.40 -9.97 -23.35
C ILE A 76 -6.69 -10.84 -22.31
N HIS A 77 -7.21 -10.90 -21.07
CA HIS A 77 -6.64 -11.73 -20.01
C HIS A 77 -6.73 -13.22 -20.32
N ASP A 78 -7.89 -13.67 -20.80
CA ASP A 78 -8.18 -15.08 -21.07
C ASP A 78 -7.60 -15.57 -22.40
N GLY A 79 -7.08 -14.66 -23.23
CA GLY A 79 -6.47 -14.98 -24.53
C GLY A 79 -7.49 -15.35 -25.61
N PHE A 80 -8.72 -14.84 -25.53
CA PHE A 80 -9.77 -15.04 -26.53
C PHE A 80 -10.00 -13.80 -27.38
N THR A 81 -10.48 -13.99 -28.61
CA THR A 81 -11.10 -12.90 -29.37
C THR A 81 -12.55 -12.72 -28.91
N LEU A 82 -13.10 -11.51 -29.02
CA LEU A 82 -14.48 -11.23 -28.62
C LEU A 82 -15.51 -12.09 -29.38
N GLU A 83 -15.21 -12.42 -30.64
CA GLU A 83 -16.06 -13.21 -31.53
C GLU A 83 -15.98 -14.73 -31.30
N ASP A 84 -15.03 -15.24 -30.49
CA ASP A 84 -14.91 -16.69 -30.25
C ASP A 84 -16.14 -17.20 -29.47
N PRO A 85 -16.95 -18.11 -30.03
CA PRO A 85 -18.14 -18.63 -29.36
C PRO A 85 -17.82 -19.50 -28.13
N ARG A 86 -16.58 -19.96 -27.98
CA ARG A 86 -16.11 -20.73 -26.81
C ARG A 86 -15.65 -19.84 -25.67
N ARG A 87 -15.53 -18.52 -25.90
CA ARG A 87 -15.13 -17.55 -24.88
C ARG A 87 -16.11 -17.63 -23.69
N PRO A 88 -15.61 -17.77 -22.45
CA PRO A 88 -16.46 -17.73 -21.27
C PRO A 88 -17.21 -16.39 -21.18
N LYS A 89 -18.52 -16.46 -20.94
CA LYS A 89 -19.39 -15.29 -20.71
C LYS A 89 -19.90 -15.35 -19.28
N ASN A 90 -19.02 -15.05 -18.34
CA ASN A 90 -19.28 -15.18 -16.90
C ASN A 90 -19.94 -13.94 -16.29
N TYR A 91 -20.02 -12.86 -17.06
CA TYR A 91 -20.47 -11.55 -16.60
C TYR A 91 -21.75 -11.11 -17.31
N SER A 92 -22.50 -10.22 -16.68
CA SER A 92 -23.65 -9.54 -17.28
C SER A 92 -23.49 -8.03 -17.22
N ALA A 93 -24.24 -7.30 -18.06
CA ALA A 93 -24.26 -5.83 -18.06
C ALA A 93 -24.77 -5.24 -16.73
N GLN A 94 -25.47 -6.03 -15.90
CA GLN A 94 -26.03 -5.56 -14.63
C GLN A 94 -25.03 -5.51 -13.48
N GLN A 95 -23.77 -5.91 -13.68
CA GLN A 95 -22.70 -5.88 -12.67
C GLN A 95 -21.99 -4.51 -12.57
N TYR A 96 -22.73 -3.42 -12.79
CA TYR A 96 -22.26 -2.05 -12.56
C TYR A 96 -22.50 -1.61 -11.10
N LEU A 97 -21.96 -0.44 -10.73
CA LEU A 97 -22.24 0.16 -9.44
C LEU A 97 -23.64 0.80 -9.45
N ARG A 98 -24.66 -0.01 -9.16
CA ARG A 98 -26.04 0.45 -9.01
C ARG A 98 -26.17 1.53 -7.94
N THR A 99 -27.11 2.44 -8.17
CA THR A 99 -27.58 3.39 -7.18
C THR A 99 -28.30 2.69 -6.04
N GLU A 100 -28.40 3.37 -4.88
CA GLU A 100 -29.17 2.86 -3.74
C GLU A 100 -30.64 2.56 -4.13
N GLN A 101 -31.26 3.44 -4.92
CA GLN A 101 -32.65 3.28 -5.34
C GLN A 101 -32.84 2.03 -6.22
N GLU A 102 -31.96 1.80 -7.21
CA GLU A 102 -32.02 0.60 -8.05
C GLU A 102 -31.90 -0.67 -7.22
N MET A 103 -31.00 -0.70 -6.24
CA MET A 103 -30.85 -1.85 -5.32
C MET A 103 -32.07 -2.04 -4.42
N CYS A 104 -32.66 -0.94 -3.92
CA CYS A 104 -33.89 -0.95 -3.14
C CYS A 104 -35.08 -1.51 -3.92
N ASP A 105 -35.26 -1.07 -5.16
CA ASP A 105 -36.34 -1.55 -6.02
C ASP A 105 -36.14 -3.02 -6.40
N LEU A 106 -34.89 -3.42 -6.65
CA LEU A 106 -34.53 -4.79 -7.03
C LEU A 106 -34.73 -5.81 -5.90
N PHE A 107 -34.53 -5.43 -4.64
CA PHE A 107 -34.66 -6.28 -3.46
C PHE A 107 -35.82 -5.85 -2.54
N ALA A 108 -36.84 -5.18 -3.09
CA ALA A 108 -38.00 -4.71 -2.33
C ALA A 108 -38.78 -5.86 -1.66
N ASP A 109 -38.68 -7.08 -2.20
CA ASP A 109 -39.23 -8.31 -1.64
C ASP A 109 -38.42 -8.87 -0.46
N ILE A 110 -37.14 -8.46 -0.29
CA ILE A 110 -36.24 -8.94 0.77
C ILE A 110 -35.50 -7.75 1.43
N PRO A 111 -36.19 -6.84 2.14
CA PRO A 111 -35.57 -5.63 2.71
C PRO A 111 -34.43 -5.90 3.69
N GLU A 112 -34.49 -7.03 4.41
CA GLU A 112 -33.45 -7.46 5.35
C GLU A 112 -32.07 -7.66 4.69
N ALA A 113 -32.04 -8.10 3.42
CA ALA A 113 -30.81 -8.30 2.67
C ALA A 113 -30.06 -6.97 2.44
N LEU A 114 -30.81 -5.89 2.22
CA LEU A 114 -30.28 -4.53 2.08
C LEU A 114 -29.86 -3.96 3.44
N GLN A 115 -30.70 -4.12 4.47
CA GLN A 115 -30.38 -3.64 5.82
C GLN A 115 -29.10 -4.29 6.37
N ASN A 116 -28.91 -5.59 6.15
CA ASN A 116 -27.71 -6.30 6.57
C ASN A 116 -26.45 -5.76 5.89
N SER A 117 -26.52 -5.25 4.64
CA SER A 117 -25.37 -4.62 3.99
C SER A 117 -24.88 -3.38 4.77
N VAL A 118 -25.82 -2.57 5.28
CA VAL A 118 -25.53 -1.38 6.10
C VAL A 118 -24.99 -1.78 7.47
N GLU A 119 -25.59 -2.80 8.11
CA GLU A 119 -25.13 -3.28 9.42
C GLU A 119 -23.73 -3.92 9.36
N ILE A 120 -23.42 -4.66 8.29
CA ILE A 120 -22.06 -5.17 8.04
C ILE A 120 -21.09 -4.00 7.85
N ALA A 121 -21.45 -3.01 7.01
CA ALA A 121 -20.61 -1.84 6.77
C ALA A 121 -20.28 -1.09 8.07
N LYS A 122 -21.25 -0.90 8.98
CA LYS A 122 -21.03 -0.28 10.29
C LYS A 122 -20.07 -1.07 11.19
N ARG A 123 -20.10 -2.41 11.11
CA ARG A 123 -19.23 -3.30 11.91
C ARG A 123 -17.79 -3.31 11.39
N CYS A 124 -17.59 -3.10 10.09
CA CYS A 124 -16.29 -3.11 9.43
C CYS A 124 -15.49 -1.82 9.65
N ASN A 125 -14.59 -1.81 10.64
CA ASN A 125 -13.73 -0.65 10.94
C ASN A 125 -12.25 -1.09 10.90
N VAL A 126 -11.55 -0.75 9.81
CA VAL A 126 -10.13 -1.09 9.61
C VAL A 126 -9.29 0.19 9.56
N THR A 127 -8.28 0.28 10.41
CA THR A 127 -7.34 1.42 10.41
C THR A 127 -6.11 1.08 9.57
N VAL A 128 -5.99 1.74 8.42
CA VAL A 128 -4.75 1.74 7.63
C VAL A 128 -4.00 3.03 7.95
N ARG A 129 -2.85 2.93 8.60
CA ARG A 129 -2.02 4.09 8.92
C ARG A 129 -1.29 4.56 7.66
N LEU A 130 -1.50 5.82 7.29
CA LEU A 130 -0.88 6.48 6.15
C LEU A 130 0.08 7.56 6.65
N ASN A 131 1.09 7.88 5.86
CA ASN A 131 2.07 8.95 6.15
C ASN A 131 2.95 8.72 7.40
N GLU A 132 2.97 7.49 7.94
CA GLU A 132 3.91 7.05 8.97
C GLU A 132 4.93 6.10 8.35
N TYR A 133 6.21 6.28 8.67
CA TYR A 133 7.27 5.36 8.27
C TYR A 133 7.43 4.26 9.33
N PHE A 134 7.29 3.01 8.89
CA PHE A 134 7.63 1.83 9.70
C PHE A 134 9.02 1.35 9.28
N LEU A 135 10.06 1.99 9.81
CA LEU A 135 11.44 1.68 9.48
C LEU A 135 11.90 0.41 10.22
N PRO A 136 12.65 -0.50 9.56
CA PRO A 136 13.32 -1.58 10.28
C PRO A 136 14.42 -1.00 11.18
N ALA A 137 14.71 -1.68 12.29
CA ALA A 137 15.81 -1.30 13.16
C ALA A 137 17.15 -1.46 12.43
N PHE A 138 18.02 -0.46 12.55
CA PHE A 138 19.38 -0.54 12.01
C PHE A 138 20.34 -1.18 13.04
N PRO A 139 21.29 -2.02 12.62
CA PRO A 139 22.30 -2.56 13.55
C PRO A 139 23.28 -1.47 13.99
N THR A 140 23.16 -1.02 15.25
CA THR A 140 23.91 0.10 15.85
C THR A 140 24.99 -0.33 16.83
N GLU A 141 25.39 -1.61 16.82
CA GLU A 141 26.42 -2.15 17.74
C GLU A 141 26.11 -1.93 19.24
N GLY A 142 24.84 -1.78 19.60
CA GLY A 142 24.38 -1.54 20.97
C GLY A 142 24.20 -0.08 21.35
N MET A 143 24.38 0.86 20.42
CA MET A 143 24.07 2.28 20.61
C MET A 143 22.62 2.61 20.19
N GLU A 144 22.11 3.77 20.61
CA GLU A 144 20.85 4.30 20.05
C GLU A 144 21.06 4.75 18.60
N GLU A 145 20.04 4.63 17.75
CA GLU A 145 20.14 5.02 16.32
C GLU A 145 20.51 6.51 16.15
N THR A 146 20.03 7.36 17.06
CA THR A 146 20.34 8.79 17.10
C THR A 146 21.83 9.03 17.36
N GLU A 147 22.41 8.34 18.34
CA GLU A 147 23.82 8.45 18.69
C GLU A 147 24.71 7.86 17.60
N PHE A 148 24.31 6.71 17.05
CA PHE A 148 25.04 6.05 15.98
C PHE A 148 25.07 6.90 14.70
N LEU A 149 23.96 7.55 14.35
CA LEU A 149 23.91 8.51 13.25
C LEU A 149 24.87 9.68 13.50
N VAL A 150 24.86 10.26 14.71
CA VAL A 150 25.76 11.38 15.06
C VAL A 150 27.22 10.96 14.93
N MET A 151 27.58 9.79 15.44
CA MET A 151 28.93 9.23 15.34
C MET A 151 29.35 9.08 13.87
N LYS A 152 28.56 8.38 13.06
CA LYS A 152 28.87 8.14 11.64
C LYS A 152 28.91 9.42 10.81
N SER A 153 28.06 10.39 11.12
CA SER A 153 28.03 11.67 10.43
C SER A 153 29.26 12.52 10.75
N ARG A 154 29.75 12.49 11.99
CA ARG A 154 30.99 13.18 12.39
C ARG A 154 32.22 12.51 11.76
N GLU A 155 32.30 11.18 11.81
CA GLU A 155 33.36 10.42 11.14
C GLU A 155 33.42 10.74 9.64
N GLY A 156 32.26 10.71 8.96
CA GLY A 156 32.17 11.05 7.55
C GLY A 156 32.54 12.50 7.26
N LEU A 157 32.17 13.45 8.12
CA LEU A 157 32.52 14.86 7.94
C LEU A 157 34.05 15.09 8.02
N GLU A 158 34.77 14.39 8.90
CA GLU A 158 36.24 14.49 8.97
C GLU A 158 36.89 14.09 7.64
N GLU A 159 36.49 12.96 7.05
CA GLU A 159 36.99 12.53 5.73
C GLU A 159 36.67 13.55 4.63
N ARG A 160 35.49 14.19 4.70
CA ARG A 160 35.10 15.23 3.74
C ARG A 160 35.91 16.51 3.89
N LEU A 161 36.15 16.97 5.11
CA LEU A 161 36.95 18.16 5.37
C LEU A 161 38.41 17.95 4.99
N GLU A 162 38.94 16.75 5.18
CA GLU A 162 40.27 16.37 4.70
C GLU A 162 40.39 16.45 3.18
N PHE A 163 39.38 15.96 2.47
CA PHE A 163 39.33 16.01 1.00
C PHE A 163 39.12 17.43 0.45
N LEU A 164 38.19 18.21 1.03
CA LEU A 164 37.86 19.57 0.58
C LEU A 164 38.94 20.59 0.93
N PHE A 165 39.56 20.46 2.11
CA PHE A 165 40.59 21.36 2.61
C PHE A 165 41.84 20.56 3.04
N PRO A 166 42.73 20.23 2.08
CA PRO A 166 43.97 19.50 2.38
C PRO A 166 44.93 20.27 3.30
N ASP A 167 44.89 21.62 3.29
CA ASP A 167 45.67 22.47 4.19
C ASP A 167 45.01 22.51 5.59
N PRO A 168 45.70 22.03 6.66
CA PRO A 168 45.17 22.03 8.02
C PRO A 168 44.73 23.40 8.52
N LYS A 169 45.41 24.49 8.13
CA LYS A 169 45.07 25.84 8.61
C LYS A 169 43.76 26.33 8.04
N VAL A 170 43.56 26.14 6.74
CA VAL A 170 42.31 26.48 6.05
C VAL A 170 41.16 25.61 6.57
N ARG A 171 41.43 24.34 6.86
CA ARG A 171 40.45 23.44 7.45
C ARG A 171 40.01 23.91 8.83
N GLU A 172 40.94 24.29 9.70
CA GLU A 172 40.63 24.77 11.05
C GLU A 172 39.82 26.07 11.01
N GLU A 173 40.11 26.98 10.07
CA GLU A 173 39.34 28.22 9.87
C GLU A 173 37.91 27.96 9.35
N ARG A 174 37.71 26.94 8.50
CA ARG A 174 36.41 26.64 7.87
C ARG A 174 35.55 25.65 8.65
N ARG A 175 36.14 24.81 9.50
CA ARG A 175 35.47 23.73 10.24
C ARG A 175 34.24 24.18 11.05
N PRO A 176 34.25 25.31 11.78
CA PRO A 176 33.08 25.72 12.58
C PRO A 176 31.78 25.84 11.77
N GLU A 177 31.86 26.32 10.52
CA GLU A 177 30.70 26.46 9.63
C GLU A 177 30.03 25.10 9.33
N TYR A 178 30.85 24.06 9.13
CA TYR A 178 30.36 22.72 8.83
C TYR A 178 29.86 22.00 10.08
N ASP A 179 30.53 22.17 11.22
CA ASP A 179 30.13 21.57 12.50
C ASP A 179 28.77 22.12 12.94
N ASP A 180 28.57 23.44 12.88
CA ASP A 180 27.30 24.09 13.22
C ASP A 180 26.17 23.62 12.31
N ARG A 181 26.43 23.55 10.99
CA ARG A 181 25.44 23.07 10.02
C ARG A 181 25.10 21.60 10.23
N LEU A 182 26.10 20.76 10.51
CA LEU A 182 25.89 19.33 10.75
C LEU A 182 25.03 19.12 11.99
N GLN A 183 25.31 19.86 13.08
CA GLN A 183 24.55 19.76 14.32
C GLN A 183 23.08 20.16 14.13
N ILE A 184 22.81 21.26 13.43
CA ILE A 184 21.43 21.69 13.12
C ILE A 184 20.67 20.60 12.36
N GLU A 185 21.28 19.98 11.34
CA GLU A 185 20.62 18.92 10.58
C GLU A 185 20.39 17.65 11.41
N LEU A 186 21.38 17.24 12.22
CA LEU A 186 21.27 16.08 13.10
C LEU A 186 20.15 16.24 14.14
N ASP A 187 20.03 17.43 14.73
CA ASP A 187 18.97 17.71 15.71
C ASP A 187 17.58 17.60 15.07
N VAL A 188 17.41 18.13 13.86
CA VAL A 188 16.15 18.02 13.10
C VAL A 188 15.84 16.57 12.73
N ILE A 189 16.82 15.82 12.23
CA ILE A 189 16.64 14.40 11.84
C ILE A 189 16.24 13.55 13.05
N ASN A 190 16.92 13.75 14.18
CA ASN A 190 16.65 13.03 15.42
C ASN A 190 15.28 13.40 16.00
N GLN A 191 14.90 14.68 15.96
CA GLN A 191 13.58 15.14 16.41
C GLN A 191 12.43 14.56 15.58
N MET A 192 12.63 14.42 14.26
CA MET A 192 11.63 13.86 13.36
C MET A 192 11.57 12.32 13.37
N GLY A 193 12.47 11.64 14.10
CA GLY A 193 12.51 10.18 14.15
C GLY A 193 13.01 9.53 12.86
N PHE A 194 13.89 10.21 12.11
CA PHE A 194 14.49 9.69 10.88
C PHE A 194 15.93 9.17 10.96
N PRO A 195 16.57 8.90 12.12
CA PRO A 195 17.96 8.45 12.11
C PRO A 195 18.15 7.10 11.42
N GLY A 196 17.28 6.12 11.72
CA GLY A 196 17.31 4.81 11.06
C GLY A 196 17.18 4.89 9.53
N TYR A 197 16.39 5.84 9.00
CA TYR A 197 16.27 6.04 7.55
C TYR A 197 17.62 6.43 6.92
N PHE A 198 18.32 7.39 7.51
CA PHE A 198 19.62 7.84 7.02
C PHE A 198 20.66 6.72 7.10
N LEU A 199 20.65 5.93 8.18
CA LEU A 199 21.56 4.79 8.37
C LEU A 199 21.30 3.67 7.35
N ILE A 200 20.05 3.31 7.10
CA ILE A 200 19.68 2.31 6.09
C ILE A 200 20.12 2.77 4.70
N VAL A 201 19.86 4.03 4.34
CA VAL A 201 20.25 4.58 3.03
C VAL A 201 21.77 4.62 2.88
N MET A 202 22.50 5.00 3.94
CA MET A 202 23.96 4.98 3.95
C MET A 202 24.50 3.58 3.67
N GLU A 203 24.04 2.58 4.42
CA GLU A 203 24.51 1.20 4.29
C GLU A 203 24.19 0.63 2.91
N PHE A 204 22.97 0.85 2.41
CA PHE A 204 22.58 0.39 1.08
C PHE A 204 23.48 0.98 -0.03
N ILE A 205 23.81 2.28 0.06
CA ILE A 205 24.70 2.94 -0.90
C ILE A 205 26.11 2.36 -0.80
N GLN A 206 26.60 2.14 0.42
CA GLN A 206 27.94 1.60 0.64
C GLN A 206 28.04 0.16 0.12
N TRP A 207 27.10 -0.70 0.51
CA TRP A 207 27.01 -2.09 0.04
C TRP A 207 26.93 -2.18 -1.48
N SER A 208 26.14 -1.31 -2.12
CA SER A 208 26.03 -1.28 -3.58
C SER A 208 27.37 -0.97 -4.25
N LYS A 209 28.16 -0.03 -3.69
CA LYS A 209 29.50 0.28 -4.20
C LYS A 209 30.46 -0.89 -4.02
N ASP A 210 30.46 -1.52 -2.86
CA ASP A 210 31.34 -2.65 -2.54
C ASP A 210 31.06 -3.87 -3.42
N ASN A 211 29.82 -4.00 -3.91
CA ASN A 211 29.37 -5.07 -4.82
C ASN A 211 29.33 -4.63 -6.30
N PHE A 212 29.87 -3.47 -6.64
CA PHE A 212 29.92 -2.93 -8.02
C PHE A 212 28.54 -2.79 -8.68
N ILE A 213 27.49 -2.52 -7.89
CA ILE A 213 26.13 -2.28 -8.36
C ILE A 213 25.95 -0.77 -8.60
N PRO A 214 25.67 -0.33 -9.85
CA PRO A 214 25.50 1.09 -10.15
C PRO A 214 24.28 1.69 -9.42
N VAL A 215 24.53 2.73 -8.63
CA VAL A 215 23.49 3.60 -8.04
C VAL A 215 23.41 4.91 -8.82
N GLY A 216 22.20 5.41 -9.06
CA GLY A 216 22.00 6.68 -9.76
C GLY A 216 22.64 7.87 -9.02
N PRO A 217 22.85 9.03 -9.67
CA PRO A 217 23.65 10.15 -9.17
C PRO A 217 23.08 10.91 -7.95
N GLY A 218 22.13 10.34 -7.22
CA GLY A 218 21.34 11.02 -6.18
C GLY A 218 20.17 11.81 -6.78
N ARG A 219 18.99 11.67 -6.19
CA ARG A 219 17.75 12.35 -6.59
C ARG A 219 17.06 12.87 -5.32
N GLY A 220 16.36 14.00 -5.42
CA GLY A 220 15.58 14.61 -4.33
C GLY A 220 16.31 15.70 -3.55
N SER A 221 15.61 16.29 -2.57
CA SER A 221 16.14 17.34 -1.67
C SER A 221 17.29 16.87 -0.78
N GLY A 222 17.52 15.55 -0.68
CA GLY A 222 18.62 14.98 0.10
C GLY A 222 20.02 15.37 -0.38
N ALA A 223 20.18 15.90 -1.61
CA ALA A 223 21.45 16.45 -2.08
C ALA A 223 21.86 17.75 -1.34
N GLY A 224 20.92 18.43 -0.69
CA GLY A 224 21.17 19.65 0.10
C GLY A 224 21.45 19.39 1.58
N SER A 225 21.47 18.13 2.02
CA SER A 225 21.78 17.76 3.41
C SER A 225 23.27 17.48 3.57
N LEU A 226 23.90 18.19 4.51
CA LEU A 226 25.28 17.94 4.92
C LEU A 226 25.42 16.56 5.57
N VAL A 227 24.42 16.07 6.31
CA VAL A 227 24.40 14.71 6.86
C VAL A 227 24.46 13.67 5.74
N ALA A 228 23.64 13.81 4.70
CA ALA A 228 23.68 12.90 3.55
C ALA A 228 25.02 12.97 2.78
N TYR A 229 25.69 14.13 2.78
CA TYR A 229 27.02 14.27 2.19
C TYR A 229 28.11 13.59 3.03
N ALA A 230 28.07 13.77 4.35
CA ALA A 230 29.00 13.15 5.29
C ALA A 230 28.93 11.62 5.24
N LEU A 231 27.71 11.05 5.21
CA LEU A 231 27.50 9.59 5.21
C LEU A 231 27.84 8.90 3.88
N ARG A 232 28.12 9.64 2.80
CA ARG A 232 28.50 9.03 1.51
C ARG A 232 29.99 8.71 1.49
N SER A 233 30.36 7.62 0.84
CA SER A 233 31.77 7.37 0.49
C SER A 233 32.34 8.48 -0.43
N PRO A 234 33.64 8.82 -0.32
CA PRO A 234 34.29 10.03 -0.86
C PRO A 234 34.03 10.36 -2.34
N THR A 235 33.70 9.36 -3.15
CA THR A 235 33.62 9.44 -4.61
C THR A 235 32.47 10.27 -5.19
N LEU A 236 31.47 10.67 -4.40
CA LEU A 236 30.43 11.60 -4.85
C LEU A 236 30.74 13.03 -4.40
N ILE A 237 31.12 13.88 -5.36
CA ILE A 237 31.25 15.32 -5.19
C ILE A 237 29.83 15.91 -5.19
N PRO A 238 29.44 16.74 -4.20
CA PRO A 238 28.23 17.52 -4.30
C PRO A 238 28.52 18.60 -5.35
N LEU A 239 27.68 18.67 -6.39
CA LEU A 239 27.71 19.81 -7.30
C LEU A 239 27.59 21.06 -6.43
N ASN A 240 28.64 21.89 -6.41
CA ASN A 240 28.63 23.21 -5.78
C ASN A 240 27.38 23.96 -6.22
N THR A 241 26.34 23.97 -5.40
CA THR A 241 25.28 24.96 -5.49
C THR A 241 25.75 26.22 -4.78
N THR A 242 26.68 26.93 -5.42
CA THR A 242 26.77 28.39 -5.30
C THR A 242 25.57 28.99 -6.04
N CYS A 243 24.39 28.86 -5.45
CA CYS A 243 23.32 29.83 -5.64
C CYS A 243 23.53 30.91 -4.59
N CYS A 244 23.68 32.16 -5.02
CA CYS A 244 23.98 33.36 -4.23
C CYS A 244 25.47 33.72 -4.12
N SER A 245 26.05 34.11 -5.26
CA SER A 245 26.91 35.29 -5.29
C SER A 245 26.27 36.29 -6.25
N ASN A 246 25.65 37.32 -5.66
CA ASN A 246 25.50 38.62 -6.30
C ASN A 246 26.89 39.08 -6.75
N ASP A 247 27.04 39.41 -8.02
CA ASP A 247 27.49 40.73 -8.47
C ASP A 247 27.82 40.70 -9.98
N SER A 248 27.26 41.71 -10.67
CA SER A 248 27.79 42.44 -11.85
C SER A 248 28.48 41.66 -12.98
#